data_AF-A0A225CC99-F1
#
_entry.id   AF-A0A225CC99-F1
#
_cell.length_a   1.000
_cell.length_b   1.000
_cell.length_c   1.000
_cell.angle_alpha   90.00
_cell.angle_beta   90.00
_cell.angle_gamma   90.00
#
_symmetry.space_group_name_H-M   'P 1'
#
loop_
_entity.id
_entity.type
_entity.pdbx_description
1 polymer ?
#
loop_
_entity_poly.entity_id
_entity_poly.type
_entity_poly.pdbx_seq_one_letter_code
_entity_poly.pdbx_strand_id
1 'polypeptide(L)'
;MTADDTTAADARAGAPADAPAARDDTTPVDPGHGKRALARIGARAIAAWIAEVVTPRRRIVALGVALLAGVAMGLLIRPVLARADGEATALPGAIVLGAVVGVAVGAIPLSVWLARAIRRHPSVVGTHPAWRDAALLDGAVDARGRVSLAPGTAERVAPETRRVIASGSTPVPGAVMLSLAALVGLPVYALSGEAGTLVWLAPVYLLMSATTLWTQSVAAGRMALLRDAADAELALPEHERAVAPPVVPPHGSRLP
;
A
#
# COMPACT_ATOMS: atom_id res chain seq x y z
N MET A 1 -43.13 -45.33 -56.91
CA MET A 1 -43.06 -45.45 -55.45
C MET A 1 -41.57 -45.60 -55.12
N THR A 2 -40.94 -44.47 -54.87
CA THR A 2 -39.48 -44.25 -54.96
C THR A 2 -38.80 -44.49 -53.63
N ALA A 3 -37.68 -45.21 -53.68
CA ALA A 3 -36.81 -45.51 -52.55
C ALA A 3 -35.96 -44.31 -52.15
N ASP A 4 -35.76 -44.19 -50.83
CA ASP A 4 -34.85 -43.30 -50.12
C ASP A 4 -33.38 -43.57 -50.47
N ASP A 5 -32.59 -42.49 -50.56
CA ASP A 5 -31.45 -42.22 -49.67
C ASP A 5 -30.48 -41.24 -50.35
N THR A 6 -30.55 -39.97 -49.98
CA THR A 6 -29.46 -39.00 -50.13
C THR A 6 -29.72 -37.81 -49.20
N THR A 7 -29.11 -37.84 -48.01
CA THR A 7 -28.74 -36.60 -47.33
C THR A 7 -27.46 -36.80 -46.53
N ALA A 8 -26.43 -36.10 -46.99
CA ALA A 8 -25.17 -35.91 -46.32
C ALA A 8 -25.30 -34.91 -45.15
N ALA A 9 -24.37 -35.05 -44.20
CA ALA A 9 -23.73 -33.99 -43.41
C ALA A 9 -24.62 -33.00 -42.64
N ASP A 10 -24.74 -33.20 -41.32
CA ASP A 10 -24.03 -32.38 -40.31
C ASP A 10 -24.50 -32.74 -38.90
N ALA A 11 -23.65 -33.46 -38.14
CA ALA A 11 -23.80 -33.62 -36.70
C ALA A 11 -22.45 -33.95 -36.06
N ARG A 12 -21.47 -33.06 -36.23
CA ARG A 12 -20.33 -32.95 -35.31
C ARG A 12 -20.67 -31.91 -34.25
N ALA A 13 -20.96 -32.35 -33.02
CA ALA A 13 -20.60 -31.70 -31.75
C ALA A 13 -21.42 -32.32 -30.62
N GLY A 14 -21.01 -33.50 -30.15
CA GLY A 14 -21.42 -34.05 -28.87
C GLY A 14 -20.20 -34.20 -27.98
N ALA A 15 -19.61 -33.08 -27.55
CA ALA A 15 -18.60 -33.09 -26.49
C ALA A 15 -19.34 -33.03 -25.14
N PRO A 16 -19.08 -33.93 -24.18
CA PRO A 16 -19.66 -33.83 -22.85
C PRO A 16 -19.07 -32.62 -22.13
N ALA A 17 -19.96 -31.87 -21.50
CA ALA A 17 -19.72 -30.64 -20.77
C ALA A 17 -18.79 -30.83 -19.57
N ASP A 18 -17.90 -29.84 -19.39
CA ASP A 18 -17.42 -29.28 -18.13
C ASP A 18 -17.35 -30.23 -16.92
N ALA A 19 -16.32 -31.07 -16.90
CA ALA A 19 -15.76 -31.51 -15.64
C ALA A 19 -15.11 -30.28 -14.96
N PRO A 20 -15.41 -29.98 -13.68
CA PRO A 20 -14.73 -28.89 -12.99
C PRO A 20 -13.24 -29.24 -12.98
N ALA A 21 -12.43 -28.34 -13.55
CA ALA A 21 -10.98 -28.48 -13.55
C ALA A 21 -10.53 -28.87 -12.14
N ALA A 22 -10.07 -30.11 -11.99
CA ALA A 22 -9.52 -30.60 -10.76
C ALA A 22 -8.39 -29.65 -10.39
N ARG A 23 -8.63 -28.87 -9.33
CA ARG A 23 -7.65 -27.93 -8.79
C ARG A 23 -6.44 -28.78 -8.43
N ASP A 24 -5.35 -28.56 -9.13
CA ASP A 24 -4.12 -29.33 -8.97
C ASP A 24 -3.48 -28.93 -7.65
N ASP A 25 -4.01 -29.46 -6.54
CA ASP A 25 -3.57 -29.27 -5.16
C ASP A 25 -2.21 -29.94 -4.88
N THR A 26 -1.54 -30.47 -5.93
CA THR A 26 -0.28 -31.21 -5.84
C THR A 26 0.97 -30.33 -5.99
N THR A 27 0.81 -29.05 -6.36
CA THR A 27 1.96 -28.14 -6.41
C THR A 27 2.42 -27.78 -5.00
N PRO A 28 3.71 -27.98 -4.65
CA PRO A 28 4.24 -27.56 -3.36
C PRO A 28 4.01 -26.05 -3.16
N VAL A 29 3.09 -25.70 -2.28
CA VAL A 29 2.74 -24.31 -2.01
C VAL A 29 3.87 -23.68 -1.20
N ASP A 30 4.65 -22.77 -1.81
CA ASP A 30 5.64 -21.96 -1.11
C ASP A 30 4.93 -21.22 0.05
N PRO A 31 5.29 -21.49 1.32
CA PRO A 31 4.63 -20.89 2.48
C PRO A 31 4.77 -19.36 2.51
N GLY A 32 5.73 -18.78 1.76
CA GLY A 32 5.91 -17.34 1.59
C GLY A 32 5.08 -16.72 0.46
N HIS A 33 4.52 -17.51 -0.45
CA HIS A 33 3.86 -16.99 -1.66
C HIS A 33 2.64 -16.10 -1.34
N GLY A 34 1.80 -16.53 -0.40
CA GLY A 34 0.62 -15.77 0.03
C GLY A 34 0.98 -14.40 0.60
N LYS A 35 2.01 -14.32 1.46
CA LYS A 35 2.49 -13.06 2.04
C LYS A 35 3.07 -12.12 0.97
N ARG A 36 3.83 -12.64 0.00
CA ARG A 36 4.36 -11.84 -1.14
C ARG A 36 3.25 -11.33 -2.06
N ALA A 37 2.20 -12.12 -2.27
CA ALA A 37 1.03 -11.68 -3.02
C ALA A 37 0.28 -10.55 -2.28
N LEU A 38 0.02 -10.72 -0.99
CA LEU A 38 -0.59 -9.70 -0.13
C LEU A 38 0.22 -8.40 -0.10
N ALA A 39 1.54 -8.50 0.07
CA ALA A 39 2.42 -7.33 0.04
C ALA A 39 2.33 -6.58 -1.30
N ARG A 40 2.28 -7.28 -2.44
CA ARG A 40 2.12 -6.65 -3.75
C ARG A 40 0.77 -5.95 -3.91
N ILE A 41 -0.31 -6.56 -3.44
CA ILE A 41 -1.66 -5.97 -3.47
C ILE A 41 -1.69 -4.70 -2.60
N GLY A 42 -1.20 -4.78 -1.37
CA GLY A 42 -1.19 -3.64 -0.47
C GLY A 42 -0.26 -2.52 -0.91
N ALA A 43 0.91 -2.84 -1.46
CA ALA A 43 1.81 -1.84 -2.05
C ALA A 43 1.11 -1.08 -3.20
N ARG A 44 0.35 -1.77 -4.05
CA ARG A 44 -0.46 -1.13 -5.11
C ARG A 44 -1.58 -0.27 -4.54
N ALA A 45 -2.28 -0.74 -3.51
CA ALA A 45 -3.34 0.02 -2.86
C ALA A 45 -2.82 1.30 -2.20
N ILE A 46 -1.70 1.21 -1.46
CA ILE A 46 -0.98 2.34 -0.89
C ILE A 46 -0.54 3.31 -2.01
N ALA A 47 0.08 2.80 -3.07
CA ALA A 47 0.57 3.62 -4.17
C ALA A 47 -0.57 4.35 -4.90
N ALA A 48 -1.71 3.68 -5.12
CA ALA A 48 -2.90 4.27 -5.71
C ALA A 48 -3.45 5.41 -4.84
N TRP A 49 -3.56 5.21 -3.53
CA TRP A 49 -3.98 6.24 -2.60
C TRP A 49 -3.02 7.43 -2.56
N ILE A 50 -1.70 7.18 -2.49
CA ILE A 50 -0.69 8.24 -2.55
C ILE A 50 -0.79 8.99 -3.88
N ALA A 51 -1.05 8.30 -5.00
CA ALA A 51 -1.17 8.94 -6.31
C ALA A 51 -2.42 9.83 -6.42
N GLU A 52 -3.52 9.43 -5.79
CA GLU A 52 -4.75 10.22 -5.69
C GLU A 52 -4.53 11.50 -4.87
N VAL A 53 -3.84 11.38 -3.72
CA VAL A 53 -3.54 12.53 -2.85
C VAL A 53 -2.45 13.43 -3.45
N VAL A 54 -1.39 12.84 -3.99
CA VAL A 54 -0.22 13.51 -4.54
C VAL A 54 -0.32 13.54 -6.06
N THR A 55 -1.19 14.44 -6.53
CA THR A 55 -1.41 14.74 -7.95
C THR A 55 -0.11 15.14 -8.66
N PRO A 56 -0.04 15.04 -10.01
CA PRO A 56 1.15 15.40 -10.77
C PRO A 56 1.68 16.82 -10.49
N ARG A 57 0.77 17.80 -10.35
CA ARG A 57 1.14 19.17 -9.99
C ARG A 57 1.80 19.26 -8.61
N ARG A 58 1.26 18.55 -7.61
CA ARG A 58 1.84 18.47 -6.26
C ARG A 58 3.21 17.81 -6.28
N ARG A 59 3.41 16.78 -7.10
CA ARG A 59 4.74 16.16 -7.29
C ARG A 59 5.76 17.17 -7.81
N ILE A 60 5.40 17.95 -8.84
CA ILE A 60 6.28 18.98 -9.40
C ILE A 60 6.63 20.03 -8.34
N VAL A 61 5.66 20.48 -7.53
CA VAL A 61 5.91 21.43 -6.43
C VAL A 61 6.87 20.84 -5.40
N ALA A 62 6.65 19.60 -4.96
CA ALA A 62 7.54 18.95 -3.99
C ALA A 62 8.95 18.76 -4.55
N LEU A 63 9.07 18.39 -5.83
CA LEU A 63 10.36 18.28 -6.52
C LEU A 63 11.05 19.64 -6.65
N GLY A 64 10.32 20.71 -6.98
CA GLY A 64 10.86 22.06 -7.05
C GLY A 64 11.39 22.55 -5.70
N VAL A 65 10.62 22.31 -4.63
CA VAL A 65 11.05 22.62 -3.25
C VAL A 65 12.28 21.81 -2.86
N ALA A 66 12.32 20.51 -3.18
CA ALA A 66 13.46 19.65 -2.91
C ALA A 66 14.72 20.11 -3.64
N LEU A 67 14.61 20.42 -4.93
CA LEU A 67 15.73 20.90 -5.75
C LEU A 67 16.25 22.25 -5.23
N LEU A 68 15.35 23.19 -4.94
CA LEU A 68 15.74 24.51 -4.45
C LEU A 68 16.47 24.41 -3.09
N ALA A 69 15.91 23.66 -2.15
CA ALA A 69 16.53 23.45 -0.85
C ALA A 69 17.88 22.73 -0.96
N GLY A 70 17.95 21.69 -1.81
CA GLY A 70 19.18 20.92 -1.98
C GLY A 70 20.29 21.69 -2.66
N VAL A 71 19.98 22.46 -3.72
CA VAL A 71 20.95 23.33 -4.38
C VAL A 71 21.41 24.44 -3.43
N ALA A 72 20.49 25.09 -2.72
CA ALA A 72 20.85 26.12 -1.76
C ALA A 72 21.79 25.57 -0.67
N MET A 73 21.47 24.40 -0.10
CA MET A 73 22.31 23.75 0.90
C MET A 73 23.68 23.37 0.34
N GLY A 74 23.74 22.78 -0.86
CA GLY A 74 24.98 22.43 -1.52
C GLY A 74 25.89 23.65 -1.74
N LEU A 75 25.33 24.76 -2.22
CA LEU A 75 26.07 26.01 -2.43
C LEU A 75 26.58 26.61 -1.11
N LEU A 76 25.79 26.54 -0.04
CA LEU A 76 26.16 27.05 1.29
C LEU A 76 27.23 26.20 1.97
N ILE A 77 27.19 24.86 1.82
CA ILE A 77 28.09 23.95 2.52
C ILE A 77 29.41 23.72 1.79
N ARG A 78 29.44 23.84 0.45
CA ARG A 78 30.66 23.67 -0.36
C ARG A 78 31.89 24.43 0.18
N PRO A 79 31.83 25.75 0.51
CA PRO A 79 33.01 26.46 1.01
C PRO A 79 33.47 25.96 2.38
N VAL A 80 32.57 25.39 3.19
CA VAL A 80 32.93 24.76 4.47
C VAL A 80 33.69 23.46 4.22
N LEU A 81 33.18 22.61 3.32
CA LEU A 81 33.84 21.34 2.95
C LEU A 81 35.19 21.58 2.26
N ALA A 82 35.29 22.58 1.38
CA ALA A 82 36.56 22.93 0.74
C ALA A 82 37.66 23.32 1.73
N ARG A 83 37.28 23.90 2.88
CA ARG A 83 38.21 24.23 3.97
C ARG A 83 38.52 23.05 4.88
N ALA A 84 37.58 22.13 5.08
CA ALA A 84 37.75 20.98 5.98
C ALA A 84 38.48 19.82 5.30
N ASP A 85 38.03 19.44 4.11
CA ASP A 85 38.40 18.17 3.45
C ASP A 85 39.14 18.41 2.11
N GLY A 86 39.25 19.67 1.68
CA GLY A 86 39.93 20.10 0.46
C GLY A 86 39.02 20.28 -0.77
N GLU A 87 39.49 21.04 -1.76
CA GLU A 87 38.71 21.35 -2.99
C GLU A 87 38.33 20.10 -3.81
N ALA A 88 39.12 19.02 -3.71
CA ALA A 88 38.90 17.80 -4.47
C ALA A 88 37.61 17.06 -4.04
N THR A 89 37.24 17.12 -2.77
CA THR A 89 36.09 16.39 -2.18
C THR A 89 34.89 17.31 -1.90
N ALA A 90 35.10 18.63 -1.90
CA ALA A 90 34.07 19.62 -1.56
C ALA A 90 32.83 19.59 -2.46
N LEU A 91 33.01 19.49 -3.78
CA LEU A 91 31.89 19.46 -4.72
C LEU A 91 31.06 18.16 -4.60
N PRO A 92 31.68 16.95 -4.62
CA PRO A 92 30.95 15.70 -4.36
C PRO A 92 30.21 15.71 -3.02
N GLY A 93 30.86 16.13 -1.93
CA GLY A 93 30.25 16.18 -0.60
C GLY A 93 29.07 17.16 -0.52
N ALA A 94 29.20 18.33 -1.15
CA ALA A 94 28.13 19.32 -1.23
C ALA A 94 26.92 18.82 -2.02
N ILE A 95 27.14 18.08 -3.12
CA ILE A 95 26.06 17.48 -3.90
C ILE A 95 25.30 16.45 -3.06
N VAL A 96 26.00 15.59 -2.32
CA VAL A 96 25.36 14.57 -1.46
C VAL A 96 24.57 15.21 -0.33
N LEU A 97 25.19 16.12 0.43
CA LEU A 97 24.51 16.78 1.54
C LEU A 97 23.32 17.62 1.04
N GLY A 98 23.48 18.31 -0.09
CA GLY A 98 22.41 19.00 -0.78
C GLY A 98 21.27 18.06 -1.16
N ALA A 99 21.56 16.91 -1.76
CA ALA A 99 20.54 15.92 -2.12
C ALA A 99 19.79 15.38 -0.88
N VAL A 100 20.50 15.05 0.21
CA VAL A 100 19.89 14.56 1.46
C VAL A 100 18.96 15.61 2.05
N VAL A 101 19.40 16.86 2.15
CA VAL A 101 18.57 17.96 2.67
C VAL A 101 17.40 18.26 1.75
N GLY A 102 17.62 18.27 0.42
CA GLY A 102 16.57 18.45 -0.56
C GLY A 102 15.47 17.39 -0.44
N VAL A 103 15.84 16.12 -0.32
CA VAL A 103 14.90 15.02 -0.09
C VAL A 103 14.12 15.21 1.22
N ALA A 104 14.80 15.55 2.32
CA ALA A 104 14.16 15.78 3.60
C ALA A 104 13.14 16.94 3.55
N VAL A 105 13.50 18.06 2.92
CA VAL A 105 12.62 19.22 2.78
C VAL A 105 11.46 18.92 1.83
N GLY A 106 11.69 18.19 0.74
CA GLY A 106 10.65 17.72 -0.17
C GLY A 106 9.63 16.78 0.47
N ALA A 107 10.00 16.08 1.56
CA ALA A 107 9.12 15.22 2.33
C ALA A 107 8.01 15.99 3.07
N ILE A 108 8.29 17.24 3.46
CA ILE A 108 7.40 18.07 4.28
C ILE A 108 6.06 18.32 3.57
N PRO A 109 6.00 18.89 2.35
CA PRO A 109 4.73 19.14 1.68
C PRO A 109 3.96 17.84 1.41
N LEU A 110 4.67 16.75 1.05
CA LEU A 110 4.04 15.43 0.86
C LEU A 110 3.35 14.96 2.14
N SER A 111 4.04 15.00 3.27
CA SER A 111 3.51 14.61 4.58
C SER A 111 2.31 15.46 4.97
N VAL A 112 2.36 16.77 4.72
CA VAL A 112 1.26 17.69 4.99
C VAL A 112 0.03 17.37 4.13
N TRP A 113 0.21 17.09 2.84
CA TRP A 113 -0.89 16.74 1.94
C TRP A 113 -1.54 15.42 2.33
N LEU A 114 -0.75 14.41 2.68
CA LEU A 114 -1.23 13.11 3.13
C LEU A 114 -1.97 13.22 4.47
N ALA A 115 -1.39 13.90 5.45
CA ALA A 115 -2.06 14.16 6.73
C ALA A 115 -3.38 14.95 6.55
N ARG A 116 -3.40 15.92 5.63
CA ARG A 116 -4.63 16.66 5.32
C ARG A 116 -5.67 15.82 4.60
N ALA A 117 -5.27 14.91 3.72
CA ALA A 117 -6.18 13.98 3.06
C ALA A 117 -6.78 12.97 4.04
N ILE A 118 -5.97 12.40 4.94
CA ILE A 118 -6.44 11.52 6.01
C ILE A 118 -7.46 12.24 6.90
N ARG A 119 -7.19 13.49 7.30
CA ARG A 119 -8.13 14.29 8.11
C ARG A 119 -9.43 14.67 7.39
N ARG A 120 -9.42 14.67 6.06
CA ARG A 120 -10.58 15.02 5.23
C ARG A 120 -11.36 13.79 4.75
N HIS A 121 -10.90 12.58 5.08
CA HIS A 121 -11.62 11.37 4.73
C HIS A 121 -13.01 11.44 5.39
N PRO A 122 -14.09 11.40 4.60
CA PRO A 122 -15.44 11.55 5.13
C PRO A 122 -15.81 10.27 5.89
N SER A 123 -15.54 10.26 7.19
CA SER A 123 -16.20 9.38 8.14
C SER A 123 -16.78 10.24 9.25
N VAL A 124 -18.01 10.69 8.98
CA VAL A 124 -19.11 10.99 9.91
C VAL A 124 -18.76 11.78 11.18
N VAL A 125 -19.31 12.99 11.22
CA VAL A 125 -19.64 13.70 12.45
C VAL A 125 -20.39 12.74 13.40
N GLY A 126 -19.73 12.30 14.47
CA GLY A 126 -20.33 11.54 15.55
C GLY A 126 -19.93 10.06 15.60
N THR A 127 -19.41 9.64 16.76
CA THR A 127 -19.11 8.28 17.23
C THR A 127 -17.76 7.66 16.81
N HIS A 128 -16.96 7.32 17.83
CA HIS A 128 -15.67 6.64 17.76
C HIS A 128 -15.81 5.21 17.18
N PRO A 129 -15.22 4.86 16.01
CA PRO A 129 -15.33 3.51 15.45
C PRO A 129 -14.03 2.69 15.46
N ALA A 130 -12.88 3.25 15.87
CA ALA A 130 -11.59 2.57 15.64
C ALA A 130 -11.39 1.26 16.43
N TRP A 131 -12.10 1.03 17.55
CA TRP A 131 -11.88 -0.12 18.43
C TRP A 131 -12.96 -1.21 18.33
N ARG A 132 -14.21 -0.82 17.99
CA ARG A 132 -15.34 -1.76 17.94
C ARG A 132 -15.31 -2.64 16.68
N ASP A 133 -14.83 -2.07 15.58
CA ASP A 133 -14.79 -2.75 14.29
C ASP A 133 -13.41 -3.38 14.02
N ALA A 134 -12.42 -3.15 14.88
CA ALA A 134 -11.11 -3.80 14.80
C ALA A 134 -11.25 -5.34 14.83
N ALA A 135 -12.15 -5.87 15.66
CA ALA A 135 -12.44 -7.30 15.73
C ALA A 135 -13.15 -7.85 14.48
N LEU A 136 -13.84 -7.01 13.71
CA LEU A 136 -14.45 -7.40 12.42
C LEU A 136 -13.41 -7.47 11.30
N LEU A 137 -12.32 -6.73 11.43
CA LEU A 137 -11.22 -6.68 10.47
C LEU A 137 -10.13 -7.70 10.82
N ASP A 138 -9.95 -8.01 12.10
CA ASP A 138 -8.94 -8.93 12.60
C ASP A 138 -9.36 -10.38 12.31
N GLY A 139 -8.49 -11.13 11.63
CA GLY A 139 -8.78 -12.50 11.20
C GLY A 139 -9.71 -12.65 9.99
N ALA A 140 -10.29 -11.57 9.46
CA ALA A 140 -11.18 -11.62 8.28
C ALA A 140 -10.44 -11.95 6.97
N VAL A 141 -9.11 -11.87 6.97
CA VAL A 141 -8.27 -12.34 5.86
C VAL A 141 -7.21 -13.29 6.38
N ASP A 142 -7.27 -14.55 5.93
CA ASP A 142 -6.27 -15.56 6.25
C ASP A 142 -4.88 -15.20 5.65
N ALA A 143 -3.81 -15.79 6.16
CA ALA A 143 -2.45 -15.68 5.61
C ALA A 143 -2.36 -16.07 4.12
N ARG A 144 -3.33 -16.85 3.63
CA ARG A 144 -3.48 -17.23 2.21
C ARG A 144 -4.23 -16.20 1.36
N GLY A 145 -4.74 -15.12 1.95
CA GLY A 145 -5.54 -14.11 1.25
C GLY A 145 -7.01 -14.49 1.03
N ARG A 146 -7.50 -15.52 1.72
CA ARG A 146 -8.94 -15.87 1.71
C ARG A 146 -9.68 -14.87 2.59
N VAL A 147 -10.76 -14.31 2.06
CA VAL A 147 -11.57 -13.29 2.73
C VAL A 147 -12.82 -13.93 3.33
N SER A 148 -13.10 -13.65 4.60
CA SER A 148 -14.35 -13.98 5.28
C SER A 148 -15.03 -12.68 5.71
N LEU A 149 -16.10 -12.29 5.01
CA LEU A 149 -16.90 -11.12 5.35
C LEU A 149 -18.11 -11.56 6.17
N ALA A 150 -18.35 -10.92 7.32
CA ALA A 150 -19.55 -11.18 8.10
C ALA A 150 -20.80 -10.65 7.35
N PRO A 151 -21.92 -11.39 7.30
CA PRO A 151 -23.13 -10.96 6.62
C PRO A 151 -23.61 -9.57 7.08
N GLY A 152 -24.04 -8.72 6.15
CA GLY A 152 -24.56 -7.38 6.43
C GLY A 152 -23.52 -6.35 6.91
N THR A 153 -22.22 -6.65 6.86
CA THR A 153 -21.16 -5.72 7.32
C THR A 153 -20.49 -4.93 6.20
N ALA A 154 -20.81 -5.20 4.93
CA ALA A 154 -20.14 -4.61 3.76
C ALA A 154 -20.14 -3.07 3.77
N GLU A 155 -21.27 -2.44 4.10
CA GLU A 155 -21.41 -0.97 4.17
C GLU A 155 -20.48 -0.33 5.22
N ARG A 156 -20.11 -1.08 6.26
CA ARG A 156 -19.21 -0.61 7.33
C ARG A 156 -17.74 -0.94 7.02
N VAL A 157 -17.49 -2.11 6.45
CA VAL A 157 -16.14 -2.61 6.14
C VAL A 157 -15.51 -1.84 4.98
N ALA A 158 -16.27 -1.47 3.95
CA ALA A 158 -15.76 -0.72 2.79
C ALA A 158 -15.13 0.65 3.15
N PRO A 159 -15.79 1.54 3.93
CA PRO A 159 -15.16 2.81 4.32
C PRO A 159 -14.03 2.63 5.34
N GLU A 160 -14.14 1.69 6.28
CA GLU A 160 -13.12 1.52 7.33
C GLU A 160 -11.83 0.92 6.77
N THR A 161 -11.91 -0.05 5.85
CA THR A 161 -10.72 -0.60 5.16
C THR A 161 -9.97 0.48 4.37
N ARG A 162 -10.69 1.39 3.69
CA ARG A 162 -10.10 2.55 2.98
C ARG A 162 -9.38 3.49 3.96
N ARG A 163 -9.96 3.74 5.13
CA ARG A 163 -9.33 4.53 6.20
C ARG A 163 -8.07 3.87 6.74
N VAL A 164 -8.11 2.56 7.00
CA VAL A 164 -6.94 1.83 7.48
C VAL A 164 -5.81 1.89 6.45
N ILE A 165 -6.11 1.69 5.16
CA ILE A 165 -5.14 1.87 4.07
C ILE A 165 -4.54 3.30 4.11
N ALA A 166 -5.39 4.33 4.20
CA ALA A 166 -4.95 5.74 4.24
C ALA A 166 -4.07 6.05 5.46
N SER A 167 -4.36 5.48 6.62
CA SER A 167 -3.53 5.63 7.83
C SER A 167 -2.20 4.86 7.72
N GLY A 168 -2.22 3.63 7.19
CA GLY A 168 -1.03 2.79 7.00
C GLY A 168 -0.07 3.32 5.94
N SER A 169 -0.54 4.17 5.04
CA SER A 169 0.30 4.87 4.06
C SER A 169 1.05 6.08 4.62
N THR A 170 0.74 6.56 5.83
CA THR A 170 1.42 7.72 6.45
C THR A 170 2.94 7.56 6.58
N PRO A 171 3.50 6.43 7.08
CA PRO A 171 4.95 6.25 7.20
C PRO A 171 5.67 5.98 5.87
N VAL A 172 4.94 5.68 4.78
CA VAL A 172 5.51 5.19 3.52
C VAL A 172 6.40 6.23 2.82
N PRO A 173 5.98 7.49 2.61
CA PRO A 173 6.84 8.49 1.98
C PRO A 173 8.15 8.71 2.72
N GLY A 174 8.09 8.77 4.06
CA GLY A 174 9.29 8.92 4.90
C GLY A 174 10.24 7.74 4.77
N ALA A 175 9.72 6.51 4.83
CA ALA A 175 10.52 5.29 4.65
C ALA A 175 11.14 5.18 3.25
N VAL A 176 10.42 5.60 2.20
CA VAL A 176 10.95 5.63 0.82
C VAL A 176 12.05 6.68 0.68
N MET A 177 11.85 7.88 1.23
CA MET A 177 12.83 8.96 1.17
C MET A 177 14.11 8.63 1.96
N LEU A 178 13.98 8.04 3.14
CA LEU A 178 15.13 7.55 3.91
C LEU A 178 15.87 6.43 3.19
N SER A 179 15.14 5.50 2.56
CA SER A 179 15.74 4.44 1.73
C SER A 179 16.50 5.02 0.54
N LEU A 180 15.95 6.02 -0.14
CA LEU A 180 16.61 6.70 -1.26
C LEU A 180 17.85 7.47 -0.80
N ALA A 181 17.77 8.20 0.31
CA ALA A 181 18.91 8.89 0.89
C ALA A 181 20.03 7.92 1.28
N ALA A 182 19.70 6.76 1.87
CA ALA A 182 20.66 5.72 2.18
C ALA A 182 21.26 5.08 0.92
N LEU A 183 20.46 4.83 -0.12
CA LEU A 183 20.91 4.25 -1.38
C LEU A 183 21.85 5.18 -2.17
N VAL A 184 21.70 6.50 -2.02
CA VAL A 184 22.61 7.49 -2.62
C VAL A 184 23.82 7.77 -1.74
N GLY A 185 23.64 7.77 -0.41
CA GLY A 185 24.72 8.01 0.54
C GLY A 185 25.74 6.86 0.61
N LEU A 186 25.29 5.60 0.53
CA LEU A 186 26.15 4.41 0.63
C LEU A 186 27.22 4.32 -0.49
N PRO A 187 26.90 4.50 -1.79
CA PRO A 187 27.88 4.44 -2.86
C PRO A 187 28.91 5.57 -2.79
N VAL A 188 28.47 6.79 -2.46
CA VAL A 188 29.40 7.92 -2.36
C VAL A 188 30.34 7.74 -1.17
N TYR A 189 29.83 7.18 -0.07
CA TYR A 189 30.62 6.79 1.09
C TYR A 189 31.66 5.70 0.79
N ALA A 190 31.28 4.65 0.05
CA ALA A 190 32.21 3.58 -0.35
C ALA A 190 33.38 4.11 -1.20
N LEU A 191 33.19 5.25 -1.86
CA LEU A 191 34.18 5.91 -2.69
C LEU A 191 34.99 6.99 -1.94
N SER A 192 34.46 7.56 -0.84
CA SER A 192 35.08 8.70 -0.13
C SER A 192 35.87 8.35 1.14
N GLY A 193 35.67 7.17 1.74
CA GLY A 193 36.49 6.68 2.87
C GLY A 193 36.30 7.38 4.23
N GLU A 194 35.52 8.47 4.30
CA GLU A 194 35.27 9.22 5.53
C GLU A 194 33.88 8.93 6.10
N ALA A 195 33.83 8.30 7.29
CA ALA A 195 32.60 7.83 7.93
C ALA A 195 32.01 8.88 8.87
N GLY A 196 31.04 9.65 8.37
CA GLY A 196 30.12 10.38 9.24
C GLY A 196 29.24 9.42 10.06
N THR A 197 28.99 9.74 11.34
CA THR A 197 28.26 8.90 12.31
C THR A 197 26.84 8.51 11.84
N LEU A 198 26.22 9.32 10.96
CA LEU A 198 24.90 9.06 10.37
C LEU A 198 24.90 7.91 9.35
N VAL A 199 26.03 7.65 8.66
CA VAL A 199 26.14 6.61 7.62
C VAL A 199 26.28 5.21 8.21
N TRP A 200 26.88 5.09 9.40
CA TRP A 200 26.94 3.84 10.16
C TRP A 200 25.56 3.27 10.49
N LEU A 201 24.56 4.14 10.63
CA LEU A 201 23.19 3.76 10.91
C LEU A 201 22.39 3.47 9.62
N ALA A 202 22.92 3.78 8.44
CA ALA A 202 22.20 3.60 7.16
C ALA A 202 21.71 2.16 6.93
N PRO A 203 22.49 1.09 7.21
CA PRO A 203 22.00 -0.28 7.11
C PRO A 203 20.84 -0.57 8.06
N VAL A 204 20.90 -0.03 9.29
CA VAL A 204 19.83 -0.16 10.30
C VAL A 204 18.58 0.57 9.83
N TYR A 205 18.72 1.78 9.30
CA TYR A 205 17.60 2.55 8.74
C TYR A 205 16.99 1.90 7.50
N LEU A 206 17.80 1.31 6.62
CA LEU A 206 17.34 0.54 5.47
C LEU A 206 16.55 -0.69 5.92
N LEU A 207 17.06 -1.44 6.89
CA LEU A 207 16.38 -2.60 7.44
C LEU A 207 15.06 -2.21 8.11
N MET A 208 15.05 -1.15 8.92
CA MET A 208 13.82 -0.62 9.52
C MET A 208 12.82 -0.14 8.47
N SER A 209 13.28 0.58 7.44
CA SER A 209 12.43 1.08 6.36
C SER A 209 11.84 -0.06 5.55
N ALA A 210 12.66 -1.04 5.16
CA ALA A 210 12.21 -2.23 4.42
C ALA A 210 11.22 -3.05 5.25
N THR A 211 11.48 -3.25 6.54
CA THR A 211 10.58 -3.96 7.45
C THR A 211 9.25 -3.21 7.62
N THR A 212 9.31 -1.88 7.74
CA THR A 212 8.11 -1.03 7.84
C THR A 212 7.31 -1.10 6.55
N LEU A 213 7.95 -0.95 5.38
CA LEU A 213 7.28 -1.02 4.08
C LEU A 213 6.65 -2.40 3.86
N TRP A 214 7.35 -3.47 4.23
CA TRP A 214 6.84 -4.83 4.12
C TRP A 214 5.62 -5.05 5.02
N THR A 215 5.70 -4.70 6.30
CA THR A 215 4.61 -4.89 7.25
C THR A 215 3.38 -4.06 6.88
N GLN A 216 3.57 -2.78 6.51
CA GLN A 216 2.49 -1.91 6.03
C GLN A 216 1.87 -2.42 4.74
N SER A 217 2.67 -2.93 3.80
CA SER A 217 2.17 -3.49 2.54
C SER A 217 1.36 -4.78 2.77
N VAL A 218 1.80 -5.66 3.67
CA VAL A 218 1.01 -6.87 4.00
C VAL A 218 -0.31 -6.50 4.68
N ALA A 219 -0.28 -5.56 5.63
CA ALA A 219 -1.49 -5.09 6.31
C ALA A 219 -2.47 -4.41 5.34
N ALA A 220 -1.98 -3.50 4.50
CA ALA A 220 -2.79 -2.85 3.48
C ALA A 220 -3.33 -3.84 2.44
N GLY A 221 -2.60 -4.91 2.13
CA GLY A 221 -3.04 -5.95 1.21
C GLY A 221 -4.28 -6.71 1.72
N ARG A 222 -4.30 -7.02 3.02
CA ARG A 222 -5.49 -7.61 3.66
C ARG A 222 -6.69 -6.65 3.62
N MET A 223 -6.45 -5.38 3.92
CA MET A 223 -7.51 -4.36 3.88
C MET A 223 -8.03 -4.11 2.46
N ALA A 224 -7.16 -4.16 1.45
CA ALA A 224 -7.55 -4.03 0.05
C ALA A 224 -8.44 -5.20 -0.39
N LEU A 225 -8.10 -6.43 -0.02
CA LEU A 225 -8.94 -7.59 -0.30
C LEU A 225 -10.31 -7.51 0.40
N LEU A 226 -10.36 -7.04 1.65
CA LEU A 226 -11.62 -6.82 2.37
C LEU A 226 -12.46 -5.72 1.73
N ARG A 227 -11.82 -4.62 1.32
CA ARG A 227 -12.47 -3.53 0.60
C ARG A 227 -13.08 -4.05 -0.70
N ASP A 228 -12.31 -4.78 -1.50
CA ASP A 228 -12.75 -5.26 -2.81
C ASP A 228 -13.88 -6.30 -2.65
N ALA A 229 -13.84 -7.14 -1.61
CA ALA A 229 -14.94 -8.05 -1.27
C ALA A 229 -16.20 -7.32 -0.80
N ALA A 230 -16.05 -6.28 0.04
CA ALA A 230 -17.18 -5.46 0.48
C ALA A 230 -17.78 -4.66 -0.68
N ASP A 231 -16.95 -4.10 -1.58
CA ASP A 231 -17.39 -3.39 -2.77
C ASP A 231 -18.12 -4.34 -3.75
N ALA A 232 -17.66 -5.59 -3.89
CA ALA A 232 -18.34 -6.61 -4.68
C ALA A 232 -19.71 -7.00 -4.10
N GLU A 233 -19.80 -7.14 -2.77
CA GLU A 233 -21.07 -7.40 -2.08
C GLU A 233 -22.07 -6.24 -2.25
N LEU A 234 -21.60 -5.00 -2.19
CA LEU A 234 -22.44 -3.81 -2.39
C LEU A 234 -22.90 -3.64 -3.84
N ALA A 235 -22.14 -4.17 -4.80
CA ALA A 235 -22.52 -4.18 -6.21
C ALA A 235 -23.65 -5.18 -6.51
N LEU A 236 -23.90 -6.16 -5.63
CA LEU A 236 -25.02 -7.08 -5.78
C LEU A 236 -26.37 -6.36 -5.58
N PRO A 237 -27.43 -6.79 -6.30
CA PRO A 237 -28.80 -6.39 -6.03
C PRO A 237 -29.17 -6.65 -4.56
N GLU A 238 -29.99 -5.79 -3.96
CA GLU A 238 -30.31 -5.86 -2.51
C GLU A 238 -30.83 -7.22 -2.03
N HIS A 239 -31.55 -7.94 -2.88
CA HIS A 239 -32.11 -9.26 -2.56
C HIS A 239 -31.08 -10.40 -2.59
N GLU A 240 -29.91 -10.17 -3.20
CA GLU A 240 -28.80 -11.13 -3.26
C GLU A 240 -27.73 -10.86 -2.21
N ARG A 241 -27.81 -9.71 -1.50
CA ARG A 241 -26.85 -9.34 -0.46
C ARG A 241 -27.02 -10.23 0.76
N ALA A 242 -25.89 -10.62 1.36
CA ALA A 242 -25.85 -11.32 2.63
C ALA A 242 -26.44 -10.45 3.74
N VAL A 243 -27.63 -10.83 4.22
CA VAL A 243 -28.32 -10.15 5.31
C VAL A 243 -27.80 -10.65 6.65
N ALA A 244 -27.49 -9.73 7.57
CA ALA A 244 -27.14 -10.10 8.94
C ALA A 244 -28.30 -10.87 9.60
N PRO A 245 -28.03 -11.97 10.32
CA PRO A 245 -29.08 -12.66 11.06
C PRO A 245 -29.73 -11.68 12.05
N PRO A 246 -31.08 -11.74 12.22
CA PRO A 246 -31.77 -10.83 13.12
C PRO A 246 -31.21 -10.99 14.54
N VAL A 247 -30.66 -9.91 15.07
CA VAL A 247 -30.19 -9.87 16.46
C VAL A 247 -31.42 -9.84 17.35
N VAL A 248 -31.78 -10.97 17.93
CA VAL A 248 -32.79 -11.01 18.99
C VAL A 248 -32.17 -10.30 20.21
N PRO A 249 -32.70 -9.15 20.64
CA PRO A 249 -32.20 -8.49 21.84
C PRO A 249 -32.29 -9.49 23.02
N PRO A 250 -31.29 -9.52 23.92
CA PRO A 250 -31.33 -10.42 25.06
C PRO A 250 -32.66 -10.24 25.78
N HIS A 251 -33.42 -11.33 25.93
CA HIS A 251 -34.72 -11.33 26.59
C HIS A 251 -34.58 -10.64 27.95
N GLY A 252 -35.13 -9.43 28.08
CA GLY A 252 -35.03 -8.65 29.32
C GLY A 252 -34.62 -7.18 29.17
N SER A 253 -34.17 -6.70 28.01
CA SER A 253 -33.89 -5.26 27.84
C SER A 253 -35.18 -4.45 27.60
N ARG A 254 -36.06 -4.39 28.60
CA ARG A 254 -36.98 -3.25 28.74
C ARG A 254 -36.12 -2.07 29.19
N LEU A 255 -35.78 -1.18 28.25
CA LEU A 255 -35.30 0.14 28.62
C LEU A 255 -36.46 0.89 29.31
N PRO A 256 -36.24 1.50 30.49
CA PRO A 256 -37.14 2.54 30.98
C PRO A 256 -37.09 3.79 30.10
#